data_AF-A0A8J3LD29-F1
#
_entry.id   AF-A0A8J3LD29-F1
#
_cell.length_a   1.000
_cell.length_b   1.000
_cell.length_c   1.000
_cell.angle_alpha   90.00
_cell.angle_beta   90.00
_cell.angle_gamma   90.00
#
_symmetry.space_group_name_H-M   'P 1'
#
loop_
_entity.id
_entity.type
_entity.pdbx_description
1 polymer ?
#
loop_
_entity_poly.entity_id
_entity_poly.type
_entity_poly.pdbx_seq_one_letter_code
_entity_poly.pdbx_strand_id
1 'polypeptide(L)'
;MQEISSRWLLRMLPWVQVKGGTYRVNRRLSYAVGDGRVSFTTVGAQVKVVPPELCELPLLRDFEDLGVLGALADRFTQAEYAPGDVIVEAGRPADQVHLIAHGKVNKLGTGKYGDRIVLGVLADGEYFGDQSLTKLGSTWDVTVKAVTSCIVMSMSRAAFDEVVGQSEQLRDHVRRFQANPVPPQNKHGEAAIEISAGHLGEAQLPGTFVDYELSPREYELSVAQTVLQVHTRVADLYNEPMNQIEQQLRLTIEALKERQEHELINHREFGLLHNADLKQRIHTRSGPPTPDDLDELLSRRRSSHLFLAHPQAIAAFGRECTRRGLYPQGVEINGSTVPAWRGVPLLPCNKIPVSPNRTTSILVMRLGEAEQGVIGLHQTGLPDEYQPSLSVRFMGINDKAILSYLVSAYYSAAVLVPDALGVLENVELGH
;
A
#
# COMPACT_ATOMS: atom_id res chain seq x y z
N MET A 1 -29.47 15.01 -10.36
CA MET A 1 -28.05 14.64 -10.19
C MET A 1 -27.95 13.76 -8.95
N GLN A 2 -27.89 12.43 -9.13
CA GLN A 2 -27.98 11.44 -8.04
C GLN A 2 -26.60 11.03 -7.48
N GLU A 3 -25.50 11.57 -8.01
CA GLU A 3 -24.13 11.11 -7.72
C GLU A 3 -23.29 12.06 -6.87
N ILE A 4 -23.86 13.11 -6.26
CA ILE A 4 -23.11 13.97 -5.34
C ILE A 4 -23.03 13.28 -3.97
N SER A 5 -21.83 12.94 -3.54
CA SER A 5 -21.56 12.38 -2.22
C SER A 5 -21.22 13.48 -1.21
N SER A 6 -21.13 13.12 0.07
CA SER A 6 -20.76 14.05 1.14
C SER A 6 -19.30 14.54 1.06
N ARG A 7 -18.46 13.86 0.27
CA ARG A 7 -17.03 14.16 0.03
C ARG A 7 -16.24 14.45 1.30
N TRP A 8 -16.41 13.58 2.31
CA TRP A 8 -15.81 13.78 3.62
C TRP A 8 -14.29 13.86 3.55
N LEU A 9 -13.65 13.10 2.65
CA LEU A 9 -12.20 13.13 2.52
C LEU A 9 -11.72 14.53 2.09
N LEU A 10 -12.31 15.11 1.06
CA LEU A 10 -11.93 16.43 0.55
C LEU A 10 -12.16 17.55 1.58
N ARG A 11 -13.21 17.41 2.41
CA ARG A 11 -13.57 18.38 3.45
C ARG A 11 -12.67 18.29 4.68
N MET A 12 -12.17 17.10 5.01
CA MET A 12 -11.38 16.87 6.22
C MET A 12 -9.87 16.93 5.96
N LEU A 13 -9.41 16.67 4.74
CA LEU A 13 -7.98 16.73 4.41
C LEU A 13 -7.44 18.16 4.57
N PRO A 14 -6.35 18.35 5.33
CA PRO A 14 -5.61 19.60 5.31
C PRO A 14 -4.81 19.70 4.02
N TRP A 15 -4.98 20.81 3.31
CA TRP A 15 -4.37 21.05 2.00
C TRP A 15 -3.10 21.89 2.14
N VAL A 16 -2.00 21.42 1.55
CA VAL A 16 -0.67 22.05 1.56
C VAL A 16 -0.30 22.52 0.17
N GLN A 17 0.07 23.79 0.07
CA GLN A 17 0.42 24.43 -1.19
C GLN A 17 1.75 23.92 -1.75
N VAL A 18 1.74 23.46 -3.00
CA VAL A 18 2.92 22.98 -3.72
C VAL A 18 3.26 23.93 -4.87
N LYS A 19 4.22 24.83 -4.65
CA LYS A 19 4.60 25.85 -5.66
C LYS A 19 5.35 25.28 -6.87
N GLY A 20 6.11 24.19 -6.68
CA GLY A 20 6.96 23.58 -7.71
C GLY A 20 6.33 22.38 -8.42
N GLY A 21 5.05 22.09 -8.19
CA GLY A 21 4.39 20.89 -8.73
C GLY A 21 4.78 19.57 -8.06
N THR A 22 5.87 19.53 -7.28
CA THR A 22 6.33 18.35 -6.55
C THR A 22 6.49 18.61 -5.05
N TYR A 23 6.13 17.63 -4.23
CA TYR A 23 6.27 17.64 -2.78
C TYR A 23 7.12 16.45 -2.33
N ARG A 24 8.27 16.72 -1.71
CA ARG A 24 9.24 15.69 -1.31
C ARG A 24 9.09 15.31 0.16
N VAL A 25 9.01 14.01 0.43
CA VAL A 25 8.97 13.43 1.78
C VAL A 25 10.28 12.69 2.03
N ASN A 26 11.09 13.21 2.96
CA ASN A 26 12.32 12.53 3.40
C ASN A 26 11.99 11.64 4.61
N ARG A 27 12.37 10.37 4.52
CA ARG A 27 12.21 9.40 5.62
C ARG A 27 13.56 8.85 6.05
N ARG A 28 13.60 8.41 7.31
CA ARG A 28 14.73 7.63 7.83
C ARG A 28 14.47 6.16 7.51
N LEU A 29 15.49 5.48 7.01
CA LEU A 29 15.43 4.04 6.80
C LEU A 29 15.68 3.33 8.15
N SER A 30 14.76 2.46 8.58
CA SER A 30 14.94 1.61 9.77
C SER A 30 14.63 0.16 9.41
N TYR A 31 15.64 -0.68 9.42
CA TYR A 31 15.56 -2.13 9.21
C TYR A 31 16.39 -2.85 10.28
N ALA A 32 16.12 -4.13 10.51
CA ALA A 32 16.78 -4.93 11.53
C ALA A 32 17.32 -6.21 10.89
N VAL A 33 18.63 -6.21 10.61
CA VAL A 33 19.31 -7.40 10.08
C VAL A 33 19.49 -8.42 11.20
N GLY A 34 19.19 -9.68 10.90
CA GLY A 34 19.42 -10.85 11.76
C GLY A 34 18.17 -11.45 12.41
N ASP A 35 16.96 -11.04 12.02
CA ASP A 35 15.70 -11.56 12.59
C ASP A 35 15.06 -12.70 11.75
N GLY A 36 15.68 -13.09 10.63
CA GLY A 36 15.19 -14.13 9.73
C GLY A 36 14.12 -13.66 8.75
N ARG A 37 13.82 -12.35 8.69
CA ARG A 37 12.75 -11.77 7.86
C ARG A 37 13.28 -10.67 6.97
N VAL A 38 12.85 -10.68 5.72
CA VAL A 38 13.23 -9.66 4.75
C VAL A 38 12.33 -8.43 4.87
N SER A 39 12.93 -7.26 5.04
CA SER A 39 12.21 -5.99 4.99
C SER A 39 12.11 -5.41 3.57
N PHE A 40 11.07 -4.60 3.36
CA PHE A 40 10.77 -3.98 2.06
C PHE A 40 10.56 -2.47 2.23
N THR A 41 10.87 -1.70 1.18
CA THR A 41 10.44 -0.31 1.04
C THR A 41 9.25 -0.22 0.08
N THR A 42 8.40 0.79 0.27
CA THR A 42 7.20 1.00 -0.54
C THR A 42 7.21 2.42 -1.12
N VAL A 43 7.19 2.52 -2.44
CA VAL A 43 7.05 3.78 -3.18
C VAL A 43 5.80 3.69 -4.06
N GLY A 44 4.72 4.33 -3.62
CA GLY A 44 3.43 4.17 -4.29
C GLY A 44 2.88 2.76 -4.10
N ALA A 45 2.45 2.14 -5.20
CA ALA A 45 2.12 0.72 -5.26
C ALA A 45 3.34 -0.20 -5.51
N GLN A 46 4.53 0.35 -5.75
CA GLN A 46 5.74 -0.44 -6.00
C GLN A 46 6.42 -0.80 -4.69
N VAL A 47 6.70 -2.09 -4.52
CA VAL A 47 7.45 -2.65 -3.40
C VAL A 47 8.85 -3.01 -3.90
N LYS A 48 9.87 -2.63 -3.12
CA LYS A 48 11.26 -3.01 -3.37
C LYS A 48 11.84 -3.71 -2.15
N VAL A 49 12.73 -4.67 -2.39
CA VAL A 49 13.48 -5.33 -1.32
C VAL A 49 14.54 -4.37 -0.79
N VAL A 50 14.69 -4.28 0.53
CA VAL A 50 15.80 -3.53 1.13
C VAL A 50 17.09 -4.33 0.89
N PRO A 51 18.11 -3.80 0.17
CA PRO A 51 19.25 -4.62 -0.26
C PRO A 51 20.01 -5.34 0.86
N PRO A 52 20.33 -4.70 2.01
CA PRO A 52 20.95 -5.40 3.15
C PRO A 52 20.15 -6.61 3.66
N GLU A 53 18.83 -6.60 3.52
CA GLU A 53 17.95 -7.65 4.08
C GLU A 53 17.92 -8.90 3.22
N LEU A 54 18.52 -8.87 2.02
CA LEU A 54 18.76 -10.07 1.23
C LEU A 54 19.71 -11.05 1.95
N CYS A 55 20.51 -10.58 2.91
CA CYS A 55 21.38 -11.42 3.74
C CYS A 55 20.61 -12.36 4.68
N GLU A 56 19.29 -12.19 4.83
CA GLU A 56 18.42 -13.17 5.52
C GLU A 56 18.26 -14.46 4.72
N LEU A 57 18.52 -14.44 3.40
CA LEU A 57 18.57 -15.64 2.59
C LEU A 57 19.85 -16.43 2.91
N PRO A 58 19.78 -17.76 3.09
CA PRO A 58 20.94 -18.53 3.55
C PRO A 58 22.14 -18.41 2.61
N LEU A 59 21.89 -18.30 1.30
CA LEU A 59 22.91 -18.16 0.26
C LEU A 59 23.68 -16.83 0.30
N LEU A 60 23.08 -15.78 0.88
CA LEU A 60 23.63 -14.41 0.88
C LEU A 60 24.02 -13.94 2.29
N ARG A 61 23.95 -14.83 3.29
CA ARG A 61 24.35 -14.52 4.66
C ARG A 61 25.82 -14.13 4.69
N ASP A 62 26.16 -13.09 5.45
CA ASP A 62 27.52 -12.54 5.58
C ASP A 62 28.11 -11.94 4.28
N PHE A 63 27.26 -11.59 3.30
CA PHE A 63 27.69 -10.86 2.11
C PHE A 63 27.59 -9.34 2.30
N GLU A 64 28.70 -8.62 2.17
CA GLU A 64 28.80 -7.21 2.61
C GLU A 64 28.65 -6.17 1.49
N ASP A 65 28.78 -6.55 0.21
CA ASP A 65 28.76 -5.58 -0.90
C ASP A 65 27.33 -5.10 -1.19
N LEU A 66 26.99 -3.94 -0.62
CA LEU A 66 25.69 -3.28 -0.79
C LEU A 66 25.35 -2.93 -2.25
N GLY A 67 26.35 -2.66 -3.10
CA GLY A 67 26.12 -2.35 -4.51
C GLY A 67 25.62 -3.57 -5.27
N VAL A 68 26.23 -4.73 -5.00
CA VAL A 68 25.82 -6.01 -5.59
C VAL A 68 24.48 -6.49 -5.01
N LEU A 69 24.25 -6.31 -3.70
CA LEU A 69 22.94 -6.56 -3.09
C LEU A 69 21.85 -5.67 -3.70
N GLY A 70 22.17 -4.40 -4.00
CA GLY A 70 21.26 -3.50 -4.71
C GLY A 70 20.91 -4.01 -6.10
N ALA A 71 21.92 -4.46 -6.86
CA ALA A 71 21.71 -5.05 -8.18
C ALA A 71 20.84 -6.33 -8.12
N LEU A 72 20.99 -7.16 -7.08
CA LEU A 72 20.12 -8.31 -6.83
C LEU A 72 18.68 -7.88 -6.48
N ALA A 73 18.53 -6.91 -5.58
CA ALA A 73 17.22 -6.40 -5.17
C ALA A 73 16.41 -5.86 -6.38
N ASP A 74 17.08 -5.20 -7.32
CA ASP A 74 16.45 -4.68 -8.54
C ASP A 74 16.02 -5.78 -9.55
N ARG A 75 16.46 -7.04 -9.38
CA ARG A 75 15.99 -8.19 -10.19
C ARG A 75 14.70 -8.82 -9.67
N PHE A 76 14.24 -8.45 -8.48
CA PHE A 76 12.97 -8.92 -7.97
C PHE A 76 11.81 -8.22 -8.68
N THR A 77 10.84 -9.02 -9.11
CA THR A 77 9.61 -8.54 -9.76
C THR A 77 8.43 -8.70 -8.81
N GLN A 78 7.60 -7.65 -8.71
CA GLN A 78 6.39 -7.66 -7.89
C GLN A 78 5.25 -8.38 -8.60
N ALA A 79 4.55 -9.26 -7.87
CA ALA A 79 3.29 -9.86 -8.30
C ALA A 79 2.25 -9.77 -7.17
N GLU A 80 1.01 -9.45 -7.53
CA GLU A 80 -0.14 -9.39 -6.62
C GLU A 80 -1.01 -10.63 -6.80
N TYR A 81 -1.42 -11.24 -5.70
CA TYR A 81 -2.25 -12.45 -5.67
C TYR A 81 -3.49 -12.24 -4.81
N ALA A 82 -4.66 -12.64 -5.31
CA ALA A 82 -5.90 -12.62 -4.55
C ALA A 82 -6.00 -13.85 -3.61
N PRO A 83 -6.84 -13.78 -2.56
CA PRO A 83 -7.15 -14.95 -1.74
C PRO A 83 -7.62 -16.11 -2.61
N GLY A 84 -6.94 -17.25 -2.54
CA GLY A 84 -7.25 -18.42 -3.35
C GLY A 84 -6.34 -18.63 -4.56
N ASP A 85 -5.52 -17.66 -4.92
CA ASP A 85 -4.58 -17.80 -6.04
C ASP A 85 -3.42 -18.72 -5.67
N VAL A 86 -2.95 -19.48 -6.65
CA VAL A 86 -1.78 -20.37 -6.50
C VAL A 86 -0.55 -19.62 -6.99
N ILE A 87 0.44 -19.46 -6.10
CA ILE A 87 1.70 -18.77 -6.41
C ILE A 87 2.64 -19.76 -7.11
N VAL A 88 2.79 -20.96 -6.54
CA VAL A 88 3.53 -22.07 -7.16
C VAL A 88 2.78 -23.38 -6.95
N GLU A 89 2.95 -24.31 -7.89
CA GLU A 89 2.29 -25.60 -7.89
C GLU A 89 3.31 -26.74 -7.72
N ALA A 90 3.01 -27.71 -6.85
CA ALA A 90 3.84 -28.88 -6.64
C ALA A 90 4.10 -29.64 -7.96
N GLY A 91 5.33 -30.10 -8.16
CA GLY A 91 5.76 -30.81 -9.37
C GLY A 91 6.13 -29.91 -10.55
N ARG A 92 5.89 -28.59 -10.47
CA ARG A 92 6.44 -27.64 -11.46
C ARG A 92 7.93 -27.38 -11.20
N PRO A 93 8.71 -26.95 -12.21
CA PRO A 93 10.10 -26.54 -12.01
C PRO A 93 10.22 -25.46 -10.95
N ALA A 94 11.15 -25.63 -10.02
CA ALA A 94 11.49 -24.67 -8.98
C ALA A 94 12.74 -23.90 -9.41
N ASP A 95 12.53 -22.81 -10.14
CA ASP A 95 13.57 -21.94 -10.71
C ASP A 95 13.46 -20.48 -10.24
N GLN A 96 12.66 -20.24 -9.20
CA GLN A 96 12.45 -18.90 -8.63
C GLN A 96 12.56 -18.93 -7.10
N VAL A 97 12.96 -17.79 -6.55
CA VAL A 97 12.84 -17.47 -5.12
C VAL A 97 11.72 -16.43 -4.95
N HIS A 98 10.91 -16.61 -3.90
CA HIS A 98 9.77 -15.75 -3.61
C HIS A 98 9.89 -15.20 -2.19
N LEU A 99 9.75 -13.88 -2.05
CA LEU A 99 9.71 -13.16 -0.78
C LEU A 99 8.31 -12.60 -0.57
N ILE A 100 7.73 -12.80 0.60
CA ILE A 100 6.38 -12.33 0.92
C ILE A 100 6.50 -10.92 1.49
N ALA A 101 6.20 -9.93 0.67
CA ALA A 101 6.20 -8.54 1.12
C ALA A 101 5.01 -8.23 2.03
N HIS A 102 3.84 -8.77 1.67
CA HIS A 102 2.60 -8.59 2.42
C HIS A 102 1.68 -9.77 2.20
N GLY A 103 0.97 -10.18 3.25
CA GLY A 103 -0.08 -11.18 3.22
C GLY A 103 0.35 -12.53 3.78
N LYS A 104 -0.57 -13.50 3.70
CA LYS A 104 -0.39 -14.84 4.25
C LYS A 104 -0.59 -15.90 3.17
N VAL A 105 0.29 -16.88 3.14
CA VAL A 105 0.25 -17.98 2.19
C VAL A 105 0.36 -19.33 2.92
N ASN A 106 -0.34 -20.34 2.43
CA ASN A 106 -0.26 -21.70 2.94
C ASN A 106 0.63 -22.55 2.03
N LYS A 107 1.56 -23.30 2.63
CA LYS A 107 2.26 -24.41 1.99
C LYS A 107 1.37 -25.65 2.10
N LEU A 108 0.92 -26.16 0.96
CA LEU A 108 0.05 -27.33 0.85
C LEU A 108 0.88 -28.50 0.33
N GLY A 109 0.90 -29.59 1.09
CA GLY A 109 1.50 -30.86 0.67
C GLY A 109 0.47 -31.95 0.48
N THR A 110 0.90 -33.08 -0.05
CA THR A 110 0.08 -34.28 -0.17
C THR A 110 0.27 -35.15 1.08
N GLY A 111 -0.81 -35.38 1.82
CA GLY A 111 -0.81 -36.28 2.97
C GLY A 111 -0.71 -37.75 2.57
N LYS A 112 -0.49 -38.65 3.55
CA LYS A 112 -0.30 -40.10 3.33
C LYS A 112 -1.46 -40.80 2.60
N TYR A 113 -2.64 -40.19 2.58
CA TYR A 113 -3.85 -40.73 1.96
C TYR A 113 -4.33 -39.94 0.74
N GLY A 114 -3.50 -39.02 0.20
CA GLY A 114 -3.83 -38.22 -0.97
C GLY A 114 -4.54 -36.89 -0.69
N ASP A 115 -4.97 -36.64 0.56
CA ASP A 115 -5.57 -35.36 0.96
C ASP A 115 -4.53 -34.23 0.98
N ARG A 116 -4.96 -33.02 0.61
CA ARG A 116 -4.12 -31.82 0.75
C ARG A 116 -4.05 -31.39 2.20
N ILE A 117 -2.84 -31.40 2.77
CA ILE A 117 -2.57 -30.96 4.15
C ILE A 117 -1.82 -29.64 4.16
N VAL A 118 -2.14 -28.76 5.12
CA VAL A 118 -1.37 -27.53 5.36
C VAL A 118 -0.10 -27.92 6.10
N LEU A 119 1.04 -27.81 5.43
CA LEU A 119 2.37 -28.12 5.99
C LEU A 119 2.96 -26.95 6.76
N GLY A 120 2.53 -25.73 6.45
CA GLY A 120 2.97 -24.52 7.12
C GLY A 120 2.29 -23.28 6.55
N VAL A 121 2.35 -22.18 7.31
CA VAL A 121 1.88 -20.86 6.89
C VAL A 121 3.10 -19.97 6.82
N LEU A 122 3.22 -19.18 5.75
CA LEU A 122 4.18 -18.10 5.68
C LEU A 122 3.48 -16.74 5.69
N ALA A 123 4.13 -15.74 6.27
CA ALA A 123 3.63 -14.37 6.40
C ALA A 123 4.68 -13.32 5.99
N ASP A 124 4.36 -12.04 6.20
CA ASP A 124 5.21 -10.89 5.88
C ASP A 124 6.67 -11.07 6.34
N GLY A 125 7.58 -10.82 5.40
CA GLY A 125 9.03 -10.94 5.57
C GLY A 125 9.58 -12.35 5.39
N GLU A 126 8.74 -13.38 5.35
CA GLU A 126 9.19 -14.75 5.12
C GLU A 126 9.33 -15.06 3.63
N TYR A 127 10.12 -16.09 3.30
CA TYR A 127 10.45 -16.46 1.93
C TYR A 127 10.37 -17.97 1.71
N PHE A 128 10.38 -18.37 0.43
CA PHE A 128 10.52 -19.76 0.01
C PHE A 128 11.17 -19.88 -1.37
N GLY A 129 11.71 -21.06 -1.68
CA GLY A 129 12.39 -21.28 -2.96
C GLY A 129 13.84 -20.80 -2.99
N ASP A 130 14.41 -20.44 -1.85
CA ASP A 130 15.84 -20.12 -1.69
C ASP A 130 16.74 -21.26 -2.19
N GLN A 131 16.31 -22.52 -2.00
CA GLN A 131 17.02 -23.69 -2.52
C GLN A 131 17.07 -23.74 -4.04
N SER A 132 16.12 -23.12 -4.76
CA SER A 132 16.10 -23.05 -6.22
C SER A 132 17.31 -22.28 -6.78
N LEU A 133 17.91 -21.39 -5.99
CA LEU A 133 19.12 -20.66 -6.38
C LEU A 133 20.37 -21.55 -6.36
N THR A 134 20.38 -22.61 -5.54
CA THR A 134 21.54 -23.50 -5.36
C THR A 134 21.40 -24.85 -6.04
N LYS A 135 20.19 -25.43 -6.08
CA LYS A 135 19.93 -26.75 -6.67
C LYS A 135 19.43 -26.61 -8.12
N LEU A 136 20.11 -27.28 -9.04
CA LEU A 136 19.69 -27.34 -10.45
C LEU A 136 18.61 -28.42 -10.64
N GLY A 137 17.57 -28.08 -11.41
CA GLY A 137 16.56 -29.06 -11.86
C GLY A 137 15.60 -29.55 -10.78
N SER A 138 15.45 -28.83 -9.66
CA SER A 138 14.46 -29.15 -8.65
C SER A 138 13.04 -28.85 -9.10
N THR A 139 12.07 -29.56 -8.54
CA THR A 139 10.64 -29.24 -8.64
C THR A 139 10.12 -28.74 -7.30
N TRP A 140 9.00 -28.02 -7.31
CA TRP A 140 8.32 -27.62 -6.09
C TRP A 140 7.76 -28.86 -5.37
N ASP A 141 8.16 -29.07 -4.12
CA ASP A 141 7.63 -30.18 -3.30
C ASP A 141 6.21 -29.90 -2.77
N VAL A 142 5.82 -28.63 -2.74
CA VAL A 142 4.57 -28.14 -2.16
C VAL A 142 3.91 -27.12 -3.08
N THR A 143 2.58 -27.05 -3.02
CA THR A 143 1.81 -25.97 -3.64
C THR A 143 1.70 -24.82 -2.64
N VAL A 144 2.05 -23.60 -3.05
CA VAL A 144 1.89 -22.41 -2.20
C VAL A 144 0.68 -21.62 -2.69
N LYS A 145 -0.26 -21.37 -1.77
CA LYS A 145 -1.55 -20.74 -2.09
C LYS A 145 -1.79 -19.53 -1.20
N ALA A 146 -2.21 -18.41 -1.78
CA ALA A 146 -2.57 -17.20 -1.07
C ALA A 146 -3.83 -17.42 -0.21
N VAL A 147 -3.73 -17.07 1.08
CA VAL A 147 -4.84 -17.10 2.05
C VAL A 147 -5.49 -15.72 2.13
N THR A 148 -4.68 -14.66 2.08
CA THR A 148 -5.11 -13.26 2.00
C THR A 148 -4.68 -12.66 0.66
N SER A 149 -5.03 -11.40 0.41
CA SER A 149 -4.37 -10.65 -0.66
C SER A 149 -2.87 -10.59 -0.34
N CYS A 150 -2.02 -10.95 -1.30
CA CYS A 150 -0.58 -11.04 -1.10
C CYS A 150 0.18 -10.21 -2.13
N ILE A 151 1.27 -9.58 -1.69
CA ILE A 151 2.29 -8.99 -2.57
C ILE A 151 3.54 -9.84 -2.42
N VAL A 152 4.01 -10.43 -3.52
CA VAL A 152 5.14 -11.34 -3.55
C VAL A 152 6.20 -10.81 -4.50
N MET A 153 7.43 -10.69 -4.00
CA MET A 153 8.61 -10.33 -4.80
C MET A 153 9.27 -11.61 -5.27
N SER A 154 9.42 -11.77 -6.60
CA SER A 154 9.95 -13.00 -7.20
C SER A 154 11.18 -12.71 -8.06
N MET A 155 12.22 -13.51 -7.90
CA MET A 155 13.42 -13.45 -8.74
C MET A 155 13.70 -14.82 -9.34
N SER A 156 13.94 -14.85 -10.65
CA SER A 156 14.31 -16.09 -11.33
C SER A 156 15.78 -16.42 -11.13
N ARG A 157 16.09 -17.71 -11.20
CA ARG A 157 17.46 -18.22 -11.17
C ARG A 157 18.30 -17.65 -12.32
N ALA A 158 17.72 -17.46 -13.49
CA ALA A 158 18.41 -16.84 -14.61
C ALA A 158 18.83 -15.40 -14.30
N ALA A 159 17.94 -14.59 -13.70
CA ALA A 159 18.25 -13.23 -13.30
C ALA A 159 19.31 -13.18 -12.18
N PHE A 160 19.29 -14.15 -11.27
CA PHE A 160 20.35 -14.32 -10.26
C PHE A 160 21.70 -14.66 -10.91
N ASP A 161 21.73 -15.65 -11.80
CA ASP A 161 22.93 -16.10 -12.51
C ASP A 161 23.55 -14.95 -13.35
N GLU A 162 22.75 -14.04 -13.91
CA GLU A 162 23.23 -12.82 -14.59
C GLU A 162 24.05 -11.92 -13.65
N VAL A 163 23.56 -11.66 -12.43
CA VAL A 163 24.25 -10.80 -11.46
C VAL A 163 25.51 -11.48 -10.93
N VAL A 164 25.46 -12.81 -10.69
CA VAL A 164 26.64 -13.63 -10.36
C VAL A 164 27.67 -13.63 -11.51
N GLY A 165 27.21 -13.56 -12.77
CA GLY A 165 28.06 -13.41 -13.94
C GLY A 165 28.78 -12.05 -14.02
N GLN A 166 28.21 -11.02 -13.39
CA GLN A 166 28.73 -9.65 -13.41
C GLN A 166 29.61 -9.31 -12.20
N SER A 167 29.51 -10.05 -11.10
CA SER A 167 30.28 -9.81 -9.86
C SER A 167 31.18 -11.00 -9.51
N GLU A 168 32.49 -10.77 -9.45
CA GLU A 168 33.46 -11.79 -9.00
C GLU A 168 33.27 -12.14 -7.52
N GLN A 169 33.01 -11.14 -6.67
CA GLN A 169 32.81 -11.34 -5.23
C GLN A 169 31.60 -12.23 -4.93
N LEU A 170 30.47 -11.97 -5.60
CA LEU A 170 29.25 -12.78 -5.43
C LEU A 170 29.46 -14.20 -5.93
N ARG A 171 30.18 -14.37 -7.04
CA ARG A 171 30.50 -15.68 -7.59
C ARG A 171 31.33 -16.52 -6.62
N ASP A 172 32.35 -15.92 -6.01
CA ASP A 172 33.17 -16.60 -5.03
C ASP A 172 32.39 -16.94 -3.76
N HIS A 173 31.49 -16.05 -3.32
CA HIS A 173 30.60 -16.30 -2.21
C HIS A 173 29.68 -17.51 -2.46
N VAL A 174 29.00 -17.55 -3.61
CA VAL A 174 28.13 -18.67 -4.02
C VAL A 174 28.92 -19.98 -4.09
N ARG A 175 30.14 -19.97 -4.64
CA ARG A 175 31.00 -21.16 -4.68
C ARG A 175 31.36 -21.67 -3.29
N ARG A 176 31.70 -20.78 -2.35
CA ARG A 176 32.00 -21.15 -0.95
C ARG A 176 30.80 -21.78 -0.27
N PHE A 177 29.62 -21.20 -0.46
CA PHE A 177 28.37 -21.74 0.08
C PHE A 177 28.07 -23.15 -0.47
N GLN A 178 28.25 -23.36 -1.77
CA GLN A 178 28.07 -24.67 -2.40
C GLN A 178 29.12 -25.70 -1.96
N ALA A 179 30.36 -25.26 -1.71
CA ALA A 179 31.45 -26.13 -1.26
C ALA A 179 31.30 -26.57 0.20
N ASN A 180 30.61 -25.79 1.03
CA ASN A 180 30.34 -26.07 2.44
C ASN A 180 28.83 -26.21 2.69
N PRO A 181 28.17 -27.28 2.23
CA PRO A 181 26.77 -27.51 2.56
C PRO A 181 26.62 -27.64 4.07
N VAL A 182 25.78 -26.78 4.66
CA VAL A 182 25.41 -26.84 6.08
C VAL A 182 24.99 -28.28 6.41
N PRO A 183 25.60 -28.95 7.41
CA PRO A 183 25.27 -30.32 7.74
C PRO A 183 23.78 -30.44 8.13
N PRO A 184 23.13 -31.59 7.83
CA PRO A 184 21.72 -31.77 8.14
C PRO A 184 21.48 -31.63 9.65
N GLN A 185 20.61 -30.70 10.02
CA GLN A 185 20.13 -30.55 11.40
C GLN A 185 19.17 -31.71 11.75
N ASN A 186 19.12 -32.07 13.02
CA ASN A 186 18.18 -33.07 13.55
C ASN A 186 16.73 -32.52 13.54
N LYS A 187 15.74 -33.36 13.91
CA LYS A 187 14.30 -33.01 13.93
C LYS A 187 13.94 -31.84 14.88
N HIS A 188 14.91 -31.30 15.60
CA HIS A 188 14.79 -30.16 16.51
C HIS A 188 15.61 -28.92 16.06
N GLY A 189 16.25 -28.95 14.88
CA GLY A 189 16.91 -27.78 14.29
C GLY A 189 18.23 -27.35 14.95
N GLU A 190 18.87 -28.23 15.72
CA GLU A 190 20.12 -27.88 16.40
C GLU A 190 21.33 -28.12 15.48
N ALA A 191 22.12 -27.08 15.25
CA ALA A 191 23.47 -27.19 14.70
C ALA A 191 24.46 -27.51 15.83
N ALA A 192 25.46 -28.36 15.57
CA ALA A 192 26.54 -28.61 16.52
C ALA A 192 27.31 -27.31 16.76
N ILE A 193 27.23 -26.81 18.00
CA ILE A 193 27.95 -25.62 18.46
C ILE A 193 29.41 -26.04 18.68
N GLU A 194 30.32 -25.65 17.80
CA GLU A 194 31.73 -25.53 18.16
C GLU A 194 31.90 -24.29 19.04
N ILE A 195 32.04 -24.52 20.34
CA ILE A 195 32.38 -23.49 21.31
C ILE A 195 33.87 -23.19 21.17
N SER A 196 34.20 -22.10 20.48
CA SER A 196 35.50 -21.44 20.62
C SER A 196 35.36 -20.33 21.66
N ALA A 197 35.83 -20.58 22.88
CA ALA A 197 35.99 -19.57 23.91
C ALA A 197 37.34 -18.88 23.71
N GLY A 198 37.34 -17.62 23.26
CA GLY A 198 38.58 -16.87 23.03
C GLY A 198 38.42 -15.36 22.93
N HIS A 199 38.81 -14.70 24.03
CA HIS A 199 39.48 -13.39 24.14
C HIS A 199 38.72 -12.04 24.08
N LEU A 200 38.87 -11.31 25.19
CA LEU A 200 39.18 -9.88 25.35
C LEU A 200 39.09 -8.95 24.11
N GLY A 201 38.28 -7.90 24.22
CA GLY A 201 38.30 -6.70 23.41
C GLY A 201 37.24 -5.69 23.89
N GLU A 202 37.55 -4.40 23.89
CA GLU A 202 36.58 -3.34 24.22
C GLU A 202 35.41 -3.37 23.23
N ALA A 203 34.19 -3.34 23.75
CA ALA A 203 32.98 -3.36 22.93
C ALA A 203 32.94 -2.12 22.02
N GLN A 204 32.95 -2.36 20.70
CA GLN A 204 32.69 -1.30 19.73
C GLN A 204 31.25 -0.82 19.95
N LEU A 205 31.10 0.41 20.44
CA LEU A 205 29.79 1.03 20.56
C LEU A 205 29.17 1.12 19.16
N PRO A 206 27.91 0.68 18.96
CA PRO A 206 27.27 0.74 17.65
C PRO A 206 27.22 2.20 17.19
N GLY A 207 27.98 2.50 16.13
CA GLY A 207 27.91 3.78 15.46
C GLY A 207 26.54 3.91 14.80
N THR A 208 25.62 4.64 15.43
CA THR A 208 24.33 4.97 14.82
C THR A 208 24.55 6.03 13.75
N PHE A 209 24.97 5.63 12.55
CA PHE A 209 24.82 6.49 11.38
C PHE A 209 23.31 6.63 11.10
N VAL A 210 22.84 7.88 11.01
CA VAL A 210 21.46 8.17 10.63
C VAL A 210 21.44 8.22 9.11
N ASP A 211 21.29 7.05 8.49
CA ASP A 211 21.14 6.98 7.05
C ASP A 211 19.75 7.46 6.63
N TYR A 212 19.74 8.43 5.72
CA TYR A 212 18.53 8.88 5.04
C TYR A 212 18.26 7.96 3.86
N GLU A 213 16.98 7.78 3.53
CA GLU A 213 16.59 7.08 2.30
C GLU A 213 17.23 7.76 1.08
N LEU A 214 18.03 7.02 0.31
CA LEU A 214 18.82 7.56 -0.80
C LEU A 214 17.96 8.02 -1.99
N SER A 215 16.72 7.52 -2.08
CA SER A 215 15.72 7.89 -3.08
C SER A 215 14.41 8.29 -2.39
N PRO A 216 14.37 9.48 -1.76
CA PRO A 216 13.20 9.94 -1.04
C PRO A 216 12.04 10.18 -1.99
N ARG A 217 10.84 10.01 -1.46
CA ARG A 217 9.65 10.00 -2.28
C ARG A 217 9.22 11.41 -2.68
N GLU A 218 9.01 11.60 -3.97
CA GLU A 218 8.45 12.83 -4.53
C GLU A 218 7.01 12.58 -4.98
N TYR A 219 6.09 13.42 -4.50
CA TYR A 219 4.68 13.40 -4.89
C TYR A 219 4.45 14.52 -5.90
N GLU A 220 4.22 14.15 -7.14
CA GLU A 220 3.82 15.08 -8.18
C GLU A 220 2.32 15.38 -8.09
N LEU A 221 1.93 16.60 -8.47
CA LEU A 221 0.52 16.94 -8.62
C LEU A 221 -0.06 16.24 -9.85
N SER A 222 -1.12 15.46 -9.62
CA SER A 222 -1.93 14.91 -10.70
C SER A 222 -2.93 15.95 -11.19
N VAL A 223 -3.41 15.79 -12.42
CA VAL A 223 -4.39 16.68 -13.04
C VAL A 223 -5.62 15.90 -13.51
N ALA A 224 -6.80 16.37 -13.11
CA ALA A 224 -8.05 15.96 -13.74
C ALA A 224 -8.59 17.12 -14.58
N GLN A 225 -8.93 16.84 -15.84
CA GLN A 225 -9.42 17.84 -16.78
C GLN A 225 -10.69 17.36 -17.47
N THR A 226 -11.57 18.31 -17.77
CA THR A 226 -12.76 18.06 -18.59
C THR A 226 -13.11 19.30 -19.39
N VAL A 227 -13.75 19.10 -20.53
CA VAL A 227 -14.19 20.19 -21.41
C VAL A 227 -15.71 20.32 -21.29
N LEU A 228 -16.17 21.44 -20.75
CA LEU A 228 -17.57 21.81 -20.77
C LEU A 228 -17.92 22.41 -22.13
N GLN A 229 -18.94 21.86 -22.80
CA GLN A 229 -19.42 22.31 -24.09
C GLN A 229 -20.86 22.81 -23.98
N VAL A 230 -21.09 24.07 -24.34
CA VAL A 230 -22.41 24.72 -24.27
C VAL A 230 -22.72 25.37 -25.60
N HIS A 231 -23.87 25.06 -26.21
CA HIS A 231 -24.28 25.77 -27.43
C HIS A 231 -24.61 27.24 -27.07
N THR A 232 -24.09 28.20 -27.86
CA THR A 232 -24.35 29.64 -27.66
C THR A 232 -25.82 29.97 -27.52
N ARG A 233 -26.69 29.42 -28.39
CA ARG A 233 -28.14 29.56 -28.31
C ARG A 233 -28.73 29.25 -26.93
N VAL A 234 -28.17 28.26 -26.22
CA VAL A 234 -28.65 27.89 -24.88
C VAL A 234 -28.23 28.94 -23.85
N ALA A 235 -27.00 29.43 -23.94
CA ALA A 235 -26.51 30.53 -23.12
C ALA A 235 -27.25 31.85 -23.39
N ASP A 236 -27.67 32.09 -24.63
CA ASP A 236 -28.33 33.34 -25.04
C ASP A 236 -29.83 33.34 -24.73
N LEU A 237 -30.54 32.23 -24.99
CA LEU A 237 -32.01 32.17 -24.93
C LEU A 237 -32.58 31.59 -23.62
N TYR A 238 -31.83 30.76 -22.91
CA TYR A 238 -32.35 30.02 -21.74
C TYR A 238 -31.67 30.40 -20.42
N ASN A 239 -31.14 31.62 -20.33
CA ASN A 239 -30.30 32.08 -19.21
C ASN A 239 -31.08 32.63 -18.01
N GLU A 240 -32.41 32.78 -18.12
CA GLU A 240 -33.28 33.24 -17.04
C GLU A 240 -34.33 32.17 -16.69
N PRO A 241 -34.65 31.96 -15.40
CA PRO A 241 -34.15 32.70 -14.23
C PRO A 241 -32.76 32.22 -13.74
N MET A 242 -32.15 31.21 -14.37
CA MET A 242 -30.89 30.60 -13.93
C MET A 242 -29.85 30.62 -15.06
N ASN A 243 -28.65 31.13 -14.76
CA ASN A 243 -27.56 31.19 -15.72
C ASN A 243 -27.11 29.76 -16.10
N GLN A 244 -27.33 29.36 -17.35
CA GLN A 244 -27.08 27.99 -17.81
C GLN A 244 -25.60 27.64 -17.80
N ILE A 245 -24.73 28.59 -18.16
CA ILE A 245 -23.28 28.35 -18.16
C ILE A 245 -22.82 28.11 -16.73
N GLU A 246 -23.22 28.96 -15.79
CA GLU A 246 -22.85 28.81 -14.37
C GLU A 246 -23.38 27.50 -13.78
N GLN A 247 -24.62 27.11 -14.09
CA GLN A 247 -25.15 25.83 -13.62
C GLN A 247 -24.38 24.66 -14.21
N GLN A 248 -24.15 24.63 -15.52
CA GLN A 248 -23.40 23.53 -16.15
C GLN A 248 -21.95 23.48 -15.66
N LEU A 249 -21.31 24.63 -15.45
CA LEU A 249 -19.99 24.73 -14.84
C LEU A 249 -19.98 24.17 -13.42
N ARG A 250 -20.96 24.56 -12.58
CA ARG A 250 -21.12 24.02 -11.23
C ARG A 250 -21.25 22.50 -11.26
N LEU A 251 -22.12 21.96 -12.10
CA LEU A 251 -22.32 20.52 -12.27
C LEU A 251 -21.04 19.79 -12.69
N THR A 252 -20.26 20.40 -13.58
CA THR A 252 -18.98 19.88 -14.07
C THR A 252 -17.93 19.86 -12.96
N ILE A 253 -17.87 20.92 -12.15
CA ILE A 253 -16.99 21.02 -10.99
C ILE A 253 -17.37 19.97 -9.92
N GLU A 254 -18.66 19.76 -9.67
CA GLU A 254 -19.12 18.71 -8.76
C GLU A 254 -18.66 17.33 -9.21
N ALA A 255 -18.81 16.98 -10.49
CA ALA A 255 -18.33 15.72 -11.05
C ALA A 255 -16.80 15.59 -10.98
N LEU A 256 -16.07 16.70 -11.23
CA LEU A 256 -14.61 16.73 -11.12
C LEU A 256 -14.15 16.46 -9.68
N LYS A 257 -14.84 17.02 -8.69
CA LYS A 257 -14.57 16.76 -7.26
C LYS A 257 -14.89 15.32 -6.86
N GLU A 258 -15.95 14.72 -7.40
CA GLU A 258 -16.23 13.29 -7.20
C GLU A 258 -15.11 12.40 -7.78
N ARG A 259 -14.57 12.76 -8.95
CA ARG A 259 -13.40 12.09 -9.53
C ARG A 259 -12.15 12.31 -8.68
N GLN A 260 -11.93 13.54 -8.20
CA GLN A 260 -10.82 13.88 -7.31
C GLN A 260 -10.82 13.00 -6.06
N GLU A 261 -11.96 12.89 -5.35
CA GLU A 261 -12.04 12.02 -4.17
C GLU A 261 -11.78 10.55 -4.51
N HIS A 262 -12.26 10.08 -5.68
CA HIS A 262 -11.97 8.73 -6.14
C HIS A 262 -10.48 8.47 -6.34
N GLU A 263 -9.77 9.39 -6.98
CA GLU A 263 -8.32 9.26 -7.21
C GLU A 263 -7.52 9.34 -5.90
N LEU A 264 -7.89 10.24 -4.98
CA LEU A 264 -7.24 10.30 -3.66
C LEU A 264 -7.38 8.99 -2.87
N ILE A 265 -8.40 8.18 -3.14
CA ILE A 265 -8.56 6.86 -2.52
C ILE A 265 -7.83 5.77 -3.33
N ASN A 266 -8.01 5.73 -4.66
CA ASN A 266 -7.72 4.56 -5.48
C ASN A 266 -6.54 4.72 -6.45
N HIS A 267 -5.99 5.92 -6.64
CA HIS A 267 -4.87 6.10 -7.58
C HIS A 267 -3.66 5.27 -7.12
N ARG A 268 -3.01 4.54 -8.03
CA ARG A 268 -1.91 3.63 -7.68
C ARG A 268 -0.69 4.36 -7.12
N GLU A 269 -0.42 5.56 -7.62
CA GLU A 269 0.76 6.33 -7.21
C GLU A 269 0.57 7.04 -5.87
N PHE A 270 -0.49 7.86 -5.69
CA PHE A 270 -0.69 8.68 -4.48
C PHE A 270 -1.96 8.33 -3.68
N GLY A 271 -2.82 7.46 -4.20
CA GLY A 271 -4.09 7.10 -3.55
C GLY A 271 -3.89 6.36 -2.24
N LEU A 272 -4.69 6.70 -1.23
CA LEU A 272 -4.51 6.25 0.15
C LEU A 272 -4.52 4.72 0.29
N LEU A 273 -5.40 4.02 -0.44
CA LEU A 273 -5.47 2.56 -0.37
C LEU A 273 -4.23 1.85 -0.89
N HIS A 274 -3.47 2.46 -1.79
CA HIS A 274 -2.23 1.89 -2.32
C HIS A 274 -0.99 2.34 -1.54
N ASN A 275 -1.11 3.44 -0.79
CA ASN A 275 0.01 4.11 -0.14
C ASN A 275 0.13 3.85 1.37
N ALA A 276 -0.79 3.06 1.92
CA ALA A 276 -0.64 2.55 3.28
C ALA A 276 0.52 1.56 3.35
N ASP A 277 1.41 1.79 4.31
CA ASP A 277 2.52 0.91 4.64
C ASP A 277 2.02 -0.50 4.97
N LEU A 278 2.77 -1.53 4.55
CA LEU A 278 2.38 -2.93 4.70
C LEU A 278 2.19 -3.29 6.18
N LYS A 279 3.02 -2.75 7.09
CA LYS A 279 2.90 -2.98 8.54
C LYS A 279 1.65 -2.33 9.15
N GLN A 280 1.02 -1.41 8.42
CA GLN A 280 -0.19 -0.69 8.83
C GLN A 280 -1.45 -1.23 8.15
N ARG A 281 -1.31 -2.28 7.34
CA ARG A 281 -2.42 -3.08 6.83
C ARG A 281 -2.68 -4.23 7.77
N ILE A 282 -3.93 -4.36 8.20
CA ILE A 282 -4.38 -5.46 9.06
C ILE A 282 -5.59 -6.13 8.44
N HIS A 283 -5.82 -7.39 8.80
CA HIS A 283 -7.00 -8.13 8.36
C HIS A 283 -7.99 -8.29 9.51
N THR A 284 -9.27 -8.37 9.18
CA THR A 284 -10.29 -8.70 10.17
C THR A 284 -10.06 -10.08 10.77
N ARG A 285 -10.33 -10.21 12.07
CA ARG A 285 -10.14 -11.48 12.79
C ARG A 285 -11.18 -12.54 12.41
N SER A 286 -12.40 -12.11 12.11
CA SER A 286 -13.55 -12.98 11.89
C SER A 286 -14.31 -12.72 10.59
N GLY A 287 -13.80 -11.86 9.69
CA GLY A 287 -14.48 -11.42 8.48
C GLY A 287 -15.15 -10.04 8.65
N PRO A 288 -16.30 -9.92 9.36
CA PRO A 288 -16.94 -8.62 9.62
C PRO A 288 -16.09 -7.71 10.52
N PRO A 289 -16.25 -6.37 10.41
CA PRO A 289 -15.46 -5.42 11.19
C PRO A 289 -15.96 -5.36 12.63
N THR A 290 -15.19 -5.88 13.56
CA THR A 290 -15.51 -5.88 14.99
C THR A 290 -14.92 -4.68 15.72
N PRO A 291 -15.45 -4.33 16.91
CA PRO A 291 -14.82 -3.37 17.83
C PRO A 291 -13.32 -3.61 18.06
N ASP A 292 -12.91 -4.87 18.17
CA ASP A 292 -11.51 -5.24 18.41
C ASP A 292 -10.63 -4.93 17.19
N ASP A 293 -11.14 -5.12 15.97
CA ASP A 293 -10.42 -4.77 14.74
C ASP A 293 -10.19 -3.26 14.63
N LEU A 294 -11.17 -2.45 15.05
CA LEU A 294 -11.04 -0.99 15.08
C LEU A 294 -10.13 -0.51 16.22
N ASP A 295 -10.18 -1.15 17.39
CA ASP A 295 -9.26 -0.86 18.49
C ASP A 295 -7.81 -1.23 18.07
N GLU A 296 -7.60 -2.31 17.32
CA GLU A 296 -6.29 -2.67 16.75
C GLU A 296 -5.80 -1.64 15.71
N LEU A 297 -6.70 -1.11 14.86
CA LEU A 297 -6.35 -0.01 13.96
C LEU A 297 -5.89 1.24 14.72
N LEU A 298 -6.57 1.58 15.82
CA LEU A 298 -6.24 2.74 16.64
C LEU A 298 -4.94 2.55 17.41
N SER A 299 -4.69 1.35 17.96
CA SER A 299 -3.52 1.11 18.81
C SER A 299 -2.18 1.22 18.07
N ARG A 300 -2.19 1.06 16.73
CA ARG A 300 -0.98 1.14 15.88
C ARG A 300 -0.53 2.58 15.58
N ARG A 301 -1.28 3.60 16.00
CA ARG A 301 -0.96 4.99 15.70
C ARG A 301 -1.37 5.95 16.81
N ARG A 302 -0.61 7.02 16.99
CA ARG A 302 -1.02 8.16 17.83
C ARG A 302 -1.95 9.10 17.06
N SER A 303 -2.82 9.81 17.77
CA SER A 303 -3.63 10.93 17.25
C SER A 303 -4.46 10.59 16.01
N SER A 304 -5.28 9.55 16.07
CA SER A 304 -6.24 9.21 15.01
C SER A 304 -7.35 10.27 14.92
N HIS A 305 -7.47 10.92 13.78
CA HIS A 305 -8.42 12.02 13.57
C HIS A 305 -9.75 11.55 12.99
N LEU A 306 -9.72 10.56 12.09
CA LEU A 306 -10.93 10.00 11.50
C LEU A 306 -10.73 8.59 10.96
N PHE A 307 -11.84 7.85 10.88
CA PHE A 307 -12.00 6.69 10.04
C PHE A 307 -12.73 7.06 8.76
N LEU A 308 -12.37 6.40 7.66
CA LEU A 308 -13.06 6.49 6.39
C LEU A 308 -13.47 5.09 5.94
N ALA A 309 -14.75 4.88 5.69
CA ALA A 309 -15.28 3.56 5.38
C ALA A 309 -16.42 3.63 4.36
N HIS A 310 -16.60 2.55 3.59
CA HIS A 310 -17.78 2.42 2.76
C HIS A 310 -19.05 2.44 3.65
N PRO A 311 -20.17 3.08 3.24
CA PRO A 311 -21.39 3.12 4.06
C PRO A 311 -21.88 1.75 4.52
N GLN A 312 -21.72 0.72 3.68
CA GLN A 312 -22.06 -0.66 4.04
C GLN A 312 -21.14 -1.23 5.14
N ALA A 313 -19.86 -0.84 5.18
CA ALA A 313 -18.93 -1.26 6.23
C ALA A 313 -19.25 -0.58 7.56
N ILE A 314 -19.65 0.68 7.54
CA ILE A 314 -20.13 1.40 8.73
C ILE A 314 -21.39 0.68 9.28
N ALA A 315 -22.31 0.29 8.40
CA ALA A 315 -23.48 -0.49 8.80
C ALA A 315 -23.10 -1.88 9.36
N ALA A 316 -22.13 -2.57 8.75
CA ALA A 316 -21.63 -3.85 9.24
C ALA A 316 -21.02 -3.72 10.65
N PHE A 317 -20.20 -2.69 10.86
CA PHE A 317 -19.64 -2.37 12.16
C PHE A 317 -20.72 -2.06 13.20
N GLY A 318 -21.75 -1.29 12.82
CA GLY A 318 -22.91 -1.02 13.68
C GLY A 318 -23.67 -2.30 14.10
N ARG A 319 -23.80 -3.29 13.19
CA ARG A 319 -24.37 -4.60 13.52
C ARG A 319 -23.48 -5.39 14.48
N GLU A 320 -22.17 -5.39 14.27
CA GLU A 320 -21.20 -6.04 15.17
C GLU A 320 -21.20 -5.43 16.57
N CYS A 321 -21.35 -4.10 16.68
CA CYS A 321 -21.52 -3.40 17.95
C CYS A 321 -22.84 -3.79 18.63
N THR A 322 -23.95 -3.73 17.89
CA THR A 322 -25.27 -4.07 18.42
C THR A 322 -25.32 -5.51 18.93
N ARG A 323 -24.71 -6.47 18.22
CA ARG A 323 -24.64 -7.87 18.66
C ARG A 323 -23.89 -8.04 19.99
N ARG A 324 -22.94 -7.15 20.28
CA ARG A 324 -22.16 -7.12 21.52
C ARG A 324 -22.76 -6.22 22.60
N GLY A 325 -23.94 -5.63 22.36
CA GLY A 325 -24.58 -4.68 23.27
C GLY A 325 -23.87 -3.33 23.37
N LEU A 326 -23.08 -2.98 22.36
CA LEU A 326 -22.34 -1.72 22.29
C LEU A 326 -23.08 -0.72 21.40
N TYR A 327 -23.22 0.51 21.88
CA TYR A 327 -23.89 1.60 21.16
C TYR A 327 -22.92 2.78 21.06
N PRO A 328 -22.13 2.85 19.98
CA PRO A 328 -21.16 3.92 19.80
C PRO A 328 -21.85 5.29 19.74
N GLN A 329 -21.31 6.27 20.47
CA GLN A 329 -21.84 7.62 20.47
C GLN A 329 -21.47 8.34 19.17
N GLY A 330 -22.35 9.23 18.70
CA GLY A 330 -22.05 10.10 17.58
C GLY A 330 -21.17 11.28 18.00
N VAL A 331 -20.41 11.82 17.05
CA VAL A 331 -19.65 13.07 17.19
C VAL A 331 -20.18 14.07 16.17
N GLU A 332 -20.24 15.35 16.54
CA GLU A 332 -20.65 16.42 15.64
C GLU A 332 -19.44 16.94 14.86
N ILE A 333 -19.53 16.90 13.53
CA ILE A 333 -18.49 17.42 12.63
C ILE A 333 -19.17 18.23 11.54
N ASN A 334 -18.73 19.48 11.37
CA ASN A 334 -19.24 20.40 10.35
C ASN A 334 -20.79 20.50 10.34
N GLY A 335 -21.41 20.50 11.54
CA GLY A 335 -22.87 20.57 11.73
C GLY A 335 -23.63 19.28 11.41
N SER A 336 -22.95 18.14 11.27
CA SER A 336 -23.56 16.82 11.06
C SER A 336 -23.11 15.84 12.13
N THR A 337 -24.05 15.09 12.70
CA THR A 337 -23.74 14.01 13.63
C THR A 337 -23.37 12.74 12.87
N VAL A 338 -22.18 12.22 13.11
CA VAL A 338 -21.65 10.99 12.49
C VAL A 338 -21.34 9.96 13.56
N PRO A 339 -21.46 8.64 13.27
CA PRO A 339 -21.04 7.61 14.21
C PRO A 339 -19.55 7.76 14.54
N ALA A 340 -19.14 7.43 15.77
CA ALA A 340 -17.75 7.47 16.17
C ALA A 340 -17.38 6.24 17.00
N TRP A 341 -16.09 5.89 16.99
CA TRP A 341 -15.53 4.83 17.82
C TRP A 341 -14.37 5.40 18.63
N ARG A 342 -14.43 5.28 19.96
CA ARG A 342 -13.44 5.87 20.89
C ARG A 342 -13.20 7.37 20.67
N GLY A 343 -14.24 8.12 20.30
CA GLY A 343 -14.14 9.56 19.99
C GLY A 343 -13.61 9.87 18.59
N VAL A 344 -13.22 8.87 17.80
CA VAL A 344 -12.78 9.05 16.42
C VAL A 344 -13.99 8.85 15.47
N PRO A 345 -14.33 9.84 14.64
CA PRO A 345 -15.48 9.78 13.74
C PRO A 345 -15.32 8.75 12.62
N LEU A 346 -16.40 8.04 12.28
CA LEU A 346 -16.50 7.12 11.15
C LEU A 346 -17.24 7.82 10.01
N LEU A 347 -16.48 8.29 9.02
CA LEU A 347 -17.00 9.06 7.91
C LEU A 347 -17.29 8.17 6.69
N PRO A 348 -18.49 8.29 6.08
CA PRO A 348 -18.83 7.51 4.89
C PRO A 348 -18.07 8.02 3.66
N CYS A 349 -17.50 7.07 2.90
CA CYS A 349 -16.91 7.30 1.59
C CYS A 349 -17.30 6.17 0.63
N ASN A 350 -18.11 6.49 -0.38
CA ASN A 350 -18.54 5.54 -1.40
C ASN A 350 -17.47 5.26 -2.47
N LYS A 351 -16.30 5.92 -2.38
CA LYS A 351 -15.19 5.71 -3.32
C LYS A 351 -14.27 4.57 -2.90
N ILE A 352 -14.41 4.06 -1.68
CA ILE A 352 -13.72 2.85 -1.24
C ILE A 352 -14.39 1.66 -1.93
N PRO A 353 -13.63 0.82 -2.67
CA PRO A 353 -14.22 -0.21 -3.51
C PRO A 353 -14.82 -1.33 -2.65
N VAL A 354 -15.90 -1.91 -3.17
CA VAL A 354 -16.49 -3.15 -2.67
C VAL A 354 -16.19 -4.24 -3.68
N SER A 355 -15.51 -5.30 -3.24
CA SER A 355 -15.15 -6.43 -4.08
C SER A 355 -16.38 -7.25 -4.49
N PRO A 356 -16.30 -8.06 -5.55
CA PRO A 356 -17.35 -9.02 -5.91
C PRO A 356 -17.70 -9.98 -4.76
N ASN A 357 -16.73 -10.27 -3.90
CA ASN A 357 -16.88 -11.12 -2.71
C ASN A 357 -17.53 -10.38 -1.52
N ARG A 358 -18.07 -9.17 -1.75
CA ARG A 358 -18.68 -8.30 -0.71
C ARG A 358 -17.72 -7.97 0.44
N THR A 359 -16.43 -7.83 0.12
CA THR A 359 -15.42 -7.32 1.05
C THR A 359 -15.02 -5.89 0.68
N THR A 360 -14.60 -5.10 1.66
CA THR A 360 -14.10 -3.74 1.45
C THR A 360 -12.96 -3.43 2.42
N SER A 361 -12.58 -2.16 2.53
CA SER A 361 -11.56 -1.68 3.47
C SER A 361 -12.09 -0.58 4.37
N ILE A 362 -11.50 -0.44 5.56
CA ILE A 362 -11.71 0.70 6.44
C ILE A 362 -10.35 1.38 6.65
N LEU A 363 -10.29 2.69 6.40
CA LEU A 363 -9.08 3.48 6.61
C LEU A 363 -9.18 4.21 7.94
N VAL A 364 -8.03 4.42 8.59
CA VAL A 364 -7.87 5.33 9.73
C VAL A 364 -6.71 6.27 9.45
N MET A 365 -6.88 7.55 9.79
CA MET A 365 -5.90 8.58 9.44
C MET A 365 -5.61 9.54 10.59
N ARG A 366 -4.32 9.82 10.78
CA ARG A 366 -3.83 11.06 11.41
C ARG A 366 -3.71 12.10 10.32
N LEU A 367 -4.13 13.35 10.56
CA LEU A 367 -4.16 14.40 9.55
C LEU A 367 -3.20 15.54 9.89
N GLY A 368 -2.67 16.20 8.86
CA GLY A 368 -1.96 17.48 9.00
C GLY A 368 -0.44 17.36 9.02
N GLU A 369 0.23 18.42 8.56
CA GLU A 369 1.69 18.45 8.45
C GLU A 369 2.37 18.48 9.83
N ALA A 370 1.85 19.27 10.77
CA ALA A 370 2.38 19.40 12.13
C ALA A 370 2.36 18.07 12.91
N GLU A 371 1.34 17.26 12.69
CA GLU A 371 1.18 15.94 13.32
C GLU A 371 1.91 14.84 12.52
N GLN A 372 2.61 15.17 11.43
CA GLN A 372 3.17 14.19 10.49
C GLN A 372 2.08 13.20 10.05
N GLY A 373 0.95 13.72 9.60
CA GLY A 373 -0.22 12.96 9.19
C GLY A 373 -0.30 12.76 7.67
N VAL A 374 -1.51 12.50 7.21
CA VAL A 374 -1.92 12.55 5.81
C VAL A 374 -2.29 13.98 5.45
N ILE A 375 -1.81 14.45 4.30
CA ILE A 375 -2.09 15.78 3.76
C ILE A 375 -2.57 15.68 2.31
N GLY A 376 -3.46 16.59 1.92
CA GLY A 376 -3.77 16.86 0.52
C GLY A 376 -2.77 17.85 -0.04
N LEU A 377 -2.40 17.70 -1.31
CA LEU A 377 -1.49 18.59 -2.01
C LEU A 377 -2.25 19.33 -3.10
N HIS A 378 -2.04 20.64 -3.22
CA HIS A 378 -2.75 21.47 -4.19
C HIS A 378 -1.87 22.63 -4.67
N GLN A 379 -2.27 23.28 -5.76
CA GLN A 379 -1.59 24.45 -6.33
C GLN A 379 -2.57 25.61 -6.51
N THR A 380 -2.52 26.58 -5.60
CA THR A 380 -3.18 27.88 -5.73
C THR A 380 -2.40 28.87 -6.58
N GLY A 381 -3.07 29.89 -7.11
CA GLY A 381 -2.47 30.95 -7.93
C GLY A 381 -2.37 30.58 -9.40
N LEU A 382 -3.26 29.69 -9.87
CA LEU A 382 -3.32 29.29 -11.28
C LEU A 382 -3.91 30.41 -12.14
N PRO A 383 -3.49 30.55 -13.41
CA PRO A 383 -4.19 31.45 -14.33
C PRO A 383 -5.63 30.97 -14.54
N ASP A 384 -6.57 31.89 -14.44
CA ASP A 384 -8.03 31.65 -14.48
C ASP A 384 -8.53 30.72 -13.35
N GLU A 385 -7.94 30.86 -12.16
CA GLU A 385 -8.37 30.13 -10.96
C GLU A 385 -9.78 30.54 -10.54
N TYR A 386 -10.67 29.55 -10.45
CA TYR A 386 -12.06 29.72 -10.03
C TYR A 386 -12.24 29.37 -8.55
N GLN A 387 -11.55 28.32 -8.08
CA GLN A 387 -11.46 27.89 -6.68
C GLN A 387 -10.02 27.41 -6.42
N PRO A 388 -9.55 27.33 -5.17
CA PRO A 388 -8.21 26.84 -4.86
C PRO A 388 -7.88 25.55 -5.63
N SER A 389 -6.84 25.60 -6.47
CA SER A 389 -6.39 24.48 -7.30
C SER A 389 -7.34 24.00 -8.41
N LEU A 390 -8.32 24.83 -8.78
CA LEU A 390 -9.27 24.58 -9.86
C LEU A 390 -9.36 25.80 -10.78
N SER A 391 -9.00 25.61 -12.06
CA SER A 391 -9.03 26.66 -13.09
C SER A 391 -10.10 26.39 -14.14
N VAL A 392 -10.73 27.45 -14.65
CA VAL A 392 -11.73 27.39 -15.72
C VAL A 392 -11.30 28.32 -16.84
N ARG A 393 -10.88 27.76 -17.98
CA ARG A 393 -10.37 28.52 -19.12
C ARG A 393 -11.31 28.47 -20.30
N PHE A 394 -11.63 29.63 -20.88
CA PHE A 394 -12.37 29.69 -22.13
C PHE A 394 -11.48 29.27 -23.31
N MET A 395 -11.94 28.29 -24.10
CA MET A 395 -11.19 27.75 -25.25
C MET A 395 -11.61 28.35 -26.59
N GLY A 396 -12.73 29.08 -26.64
CA GLY A 396 -13.30 29.64 -27.87
C GLY A 396 -14.66 29.05 -28.25
N ILE A 397 -15.10 29.42 -29.46
CA ILE A 397 -16.36 28.97 -30.08
C ILE A 397 -16.01 28.26 -31.38
N ASN A 398 -16.56 27.07 -31.62
CA ASN A 398 -16.37 26.36 -32.88
C ASN A 398 -17.35 26.80 -33.98
N ASP A 399 -17.17 26.24 -35.18
CA ASP A 399 -18.01 26.44 -36.37
C ASP A 399 -19.48 26.05 -36.17
N LYS A 400 -19.77 25.22 -35.18
CA LYS A 400 -21.13 24.80 -34.77
C LYS A 400 -21.71 25.66 -33.64
N ALA A 401 -21.11 26.81 -33.34
CA ALA A 401 -21.54 27.72 -32.29
C ALA A 401 -21.57 27.08 -30.88
N ILE A 402 -20.60 26.22 -30.58
CA ILE A 402 -20.42 25.60 -29.27
C ILE A 402 -19.28 26.34 -28.52
N LEU A 403 -19.62 26.95 -27.39
CA LEU A 403 -18.70 27.50 -26.40
C LEU A 403 -18.01 26.35 -25.67
N SER A 404 -16.68 26.39 -25.58
CA SER A 404 -15.91 25.38 -24.85
C SER A 404 -15.14 25.99 -23.68
N TYR A 405 -15.24 25.38 -22.50
CA TYR A 405 -14.46 25.73 -21.31
C TYR A 405 -13.66 24.53 -20.83
N LEU A 406 -12.34 24.70 -20.66
CA LEU A 406 -11.47 23.72 -20.03
C LEU A 406 -11.52 23.90 -18.51
N VAL A 407 -12.03 22.91 -17.80
CA VAL A 407 -12.03 22.86 -16.33
C VAL A 407 -10.91 21.91 -15.90
N SER A 408 -9.95 22.40 -15.12
CA SER A 408 -8.81 21.61 -14.64
C SER A 408 -8.70 21.70 -13.12
N ALA A 409 -8.47 20.57 -12.45
CA ALA A 409 -8.14 20.50 -11.04
C ALA A 409 -6.81 19.80 -10.83
N TYR A 410 -5.95 20.39 -10.01
CA TYR A 410 -4.63 19.86 -9.66
C TYR A 410 -4.64 19.37 -8.22
N TYR A 411 -4.24 18.13 -7.98
CA TYR A 411 -4.25 17.56 -6.64
C TYR A 411 -3.35 16.34 -6.51
N SER A 412 -2.95 16.05 -5.27
CA SER A 412 -2.32 14.79 -4.89
C SER A 412 -2.55 14.54 -3.39
N ALA A 413 -2.07 13.43 -2.86
CA ALA A 413 -2.07 13.13 -1.42
C ALA A 413 -0.72 12.59 -1.00
N ALA A 414 -0.27 12.99 0.18
CA ALA A 414 0.96 12.48 0.77
C ALA A 414 0.72 11.91 2.17
N VAL A 415 1.29 10.74 2.42
CA VAL A 415 1.35 10.12 3.74
C VAL A 415 2.76 10.41 4.28
N LEU A 416 2.87 11.29 5.27
CA LEU A 416 4.19 11.79 5.68
C LEU A 416 5.04 10.71 6.37
N VAL A 417 4.42 9.91 7.23
CA VAL A 417 5.07 8.77 7.90
C VAL A 417 4.19 7.52 7.86
N PRO A 418 4.78 6.31 7.91
CA PRO A 418 4.04 5.06 7.79
C PRO A 418 2.84 4.93 8.73
N ASP A 419 2.99 5.27 10.01
CA ASP A 419 1.95 5.12 11.04
C ASP A 419 0.78 6.12 10.90
N ALA A 420 0.88 7.11 10.02
CA ALA A 420 -0.17 8.12 9.81
C ALA A 420 -1.43 7.54 9.15
N LEU A 421 -1.31 6.45 8.39
CA LEU A 421 -2.41 5.83 7.64
C LEU A 421 -2.48 4.34 7.96
N GLY A 422 -3.68 3.83 8.18
CA GLY A 422 -3.94 2.42 8.47
C GLY A 422 -5.09 1.90 7.66
N VAL A 423 -5.02 0.62 7.30
CA VAL A 423 -6.05 -0.02 6.47
C VAL A 423 -6.42 -1.35 7.11
N LEU A 424 -7.70 -1.50 7.44
CA LEU A 424 -8.30 -2.80 7.74
C LEU A 424 -8.83 -3.37 6.43
N GLU A 425 -8.21 -4.45 5.97
CA GLU A 425 -8.47 -5.13 4.72
C GLU A 425 -9.42 -6.31 4.93
N ASN A 426 -10.07 -6.75 3.84
CA ASN A 426 -10.98 -7.90 3.81
C ASN A 426 -12.16 -7.76 4.79
N VAL A 427 -12.67 -6.54 4.95
CA VAL A 427 -13.84 -6.27 5.78
C VAL A 427 -15.08 -6.84 5.11
N GLU A 428 -15.63 -7.93 5.66
CA GLU A 428 -16.86 -8.53 5.15
C GLU A 428 -18.06 -7.66 5.49
N LEU A 429 -18.85 -7.33 4.47
CA LEU A 429 -20.00 -6.45 4.63
C LEU A 429 -21.23 -7.15 5.20
N GLY A 430 -21.16 -8.46 5.44
CA GLY A 430 -22.31 -9.30 5.82
C GLY A 430 -23.40 -9.35 4.75
N HIS A 431 -24.41 -10.17 5.00
CA HIS A 431 -25.58 -10.31 4.14
C HIS A 431 -26.59 -9.18 4.36
#